data_AF-A9U8B9-F1
#
_entry.id   AF-A9U8B9-F1
#
_cell.length_a   1.000
_cell.length_b   1.000
_cell.length_c   1.000
_cell.angle_alpha   90.00
_cell.angle_beta   90.00
_cell.angle_gamma   90.00
#
_symmetry.space_group_name_H-M   'P 1'
#
loop_
_entity.id
_entity.type
_entity.pdbx_description
1 polymer ?
#
loop_
_entity_poly.entity_id
_entity_poly.type
_entity_poly.pdbx_seq_one_letter_code
_entity_poly.pdbx_strand_id
1 'polypeptide(L)'
;SVLYEEGLGLSFEVQLLALTEGGTAKVDESGRLIVRGAQSVTLLVAAATDFAGYEKAPGSGGVNPAERCLAALTKAAEFGYERLRERHVEDHRRLFERVELRLGSATAAAERASRPTDERLEAYRNGAEDLALEALYFHYGRYLLMASSRPGTEAAHLQGIWNPHVQPPWNCGYTTNINTQMNYWHAEVAGLPECHEPLFELIRDLSVTGSRTARIHYGARGWVAHHNVDLWRQSTPSDGESSWAFWPLGGVWLCRHLWEHYQFAPNESFLLETAYPLMKGAAEFSQDWLVAGPDGRLVTAPSTSPENKFLTPDRGEPC
;
A
#
# COMPACT_ATOMS: atom_id res chain seq x y z
N SER A 1 18.50 15.24 -7.87
CA SER A 1 17.62 15.82 -8.91
C SER A 1 16.92 14.67 -9.61
N VAL A 2 15.61 14.76 -9.86
CA VAL A 2 14.92 13.77 -10.71
C VAL A 2 15.34 14.03 -12.15
N LEU A 3 15.91 13.01 -12.79
CA LEU A 3 16.23 13.04 -14.22
C LEU A 3 15.02 12.49 -14.97
N TYR A 4 14.39 13.33 -15.79
CA TYR A 4 13.32 12.89 -16.67
C TYR A 4 13.92 12.55 -18.03
N GLU A 5 13.76 11.29 -18.44
CA GLU A 5 14.14 10.81 -19.75
C GLU A 5 12.88 10.53 -20.58
N GLU A 6 12.80 11.16 -21.75
CA GLU A 6 11.67 11.01 -22.64
C GLU A 6 11.55 9.56 -23.12
N GLY A 7 10.35 8.98 -23.04
CA GLY A 7 10.09 7.61 -23.46
C GLY A 7 10.42 6.51 -22.44
N LEU A 8 10.94 6.85 -21.25
CA LEU A 8 11.23 5.87 -20.18
C LEU A 8 10.23 5.90 -19.01
N GLY A 9 9.27 6.82 -19.02
CA GLY A 9 8.21 6.90 -18.02
C GLY A 9 7.00 6.03 -18.35
N LEU A 10 6.20 5.70 -17.33
CA LEU A 10 4.87 5.11 -17.54
C LEU A 10 3.98 6.09 -18.30
N SER A 11 3.25 5.58 -19.28
CA SER A 11 2.14 6.31 -19.88
C SER A 11 0.88 6.10 -19.04
N PHE A 12 0.02 7.12 -18.99
CA PHE A 12 -1.24 7.06 -18.28
C PHE A 12 -2.35 7.74 -19.08
N GLU A 13 -3.58 7.32 -18.84
CA GLU A 13 -4.79 7.90 -19.43
C GLU A 13 -5.85 8.04 -18.34
N VAL A 14 -6.60 9.15 -18.37
CA VAL A 14 -7.82 9.33 -17.58
C VAL A 14 -8.96 9.69 -18.52
N GLN A 15 -10.05 8.94 -18.46
CA GLN A 15 -11.24 9.17 -19.27
C GLN A 15 -12.46 9.43 -18.39
N LEU A 16 -13.30 10.37 -18.84
CA LEU A 16 -14.55 10.76 -18.20
C LEU A 16 -15.70 10.51 -19.17
N LEU A 17 -16.70 9.73 -18.74
CA LEU A 17 -17.96 9.54 -19.45
C LEU A 17 -19.10 10.16 -18.65
N ALA A 18 -19.89 11.03 -19.29
CA ALA A 18 -21.07 11.64 -18.69
C ALA A 18 -22.35 10.99 -19.24
N LEU A 19 -23.10 10.34 -18.36
CA LEU A 19 -24.43 9.79 -18.65
C LEU A 19 -25.49 10.74 -18.11
N THR A 20 -26.44 11.16 -18.94
CA THR A 20 -27.45 12.17 -18.57
C THR A 20 -28.86 11.61 -18.62
N GLU A 21 -29.68 11.92 -17.63
CA GLU A 21 -31.13 11.73 -17.68
C GLU A 21 -31.80 12.99 -18.22
N GLY A 22 -32.29 12.90 -19.47
CA GLY A 22 -32.74 14.07 -20.22
C GLY A 22 -31.59 15.02 -20.60
N GLY A 23 -31.93 16.07 -21.34
CA GLY A 23 -30.93 17.05 -21.80
C GLY A 23 -29.88 16.47 -22.73
N THR A 24 -28.69 17.07 -22.74
CA THR A 24 -27.54 16.64 -23.55
C THR A 24 -26.22 16.84 -22.82
N ALA A 25 -25.23 15.98 -23.12
CA ALA A 25 -23.83 16.17 -22.78
C ALA A 25 -23.00 16.17 -24.08
N LYS A 26 -22.14 17.17 -24.27
CA LYS A 26 -21.23 17.25 -25.43
C LYS A 26 -19.87 17.77 -24.99
N VAL A 27 -18.81 17.27 -25.63
CA VAL A 27 -17.48 17.85 -25.52
C VAL A 27 -17.33 18.90 -26.62
N ASP A 28 -16.94 20.12 -26.27
CA ASP A 28 -16.67 21.17 -27.27
C ASP A 28 -15.25 21.06 -27.85
N GLU A 29 -14.93 21.89 -28.84
CA GLU A 29 -13.61 21.91 -29.50
C GLU A 29 -12.46 22.25 -28.55
N SER A 30 -12.75 22.85 -27.38
CA SER A 30 -11.76 23.16 -26.33
C SER A 30 -11.58 22.01 -25.32
N GLY A 31 -12.26 20.88 -25.52
CA GLY A 31 -12.19 19.72 -24.63
C GLY A 31 -13.06 19.85 -23.37
N ARG A 32 -13.97 20.84 -23.30
CA ARG A 32 -14.85 21.01 -22.13
C ARG A 32 -16.10 20.15 -22.27
N LEU A 33 -16.43 19.42 -21.21
CA LEU A 33 -17.73 18.76 -21.08
C LEU A 33 -18.82 19.79 -20.76
N ILE A 34 -19.77 19.96 -21.67
CA ILE A 34 -20.92 20.85 -21.53
C ILE A 34 -22.18 19.99 -21.38
N VAL A 35 -22.83 20.10 -20.21
CA VAL A 35 -24.13 19.49 -19.95
C VAL A 35 -25.22 20.56 -19.98
N ARG A 36 -26.33 20.32 -20.69
CA ARG A 36 -27.46 21.26 -20.80
C ARG A 36 -28.80 20.55 -20.65
N GLY A 37 -29.67 21.10 -19.79
CA GLY A 37 -31.06 20.65 -19.62
C GLY A 37 -31.22 19.24 -19.07
N ALA A 38 -30.16 18.66 -18.47
CA ALA A 38 -30.22 17.36 -17.82
C ALA A 38 -30.87 17.48 -16.44
N GLN A 39 -31.66 16.48 -16.06
CA GLN A 39 -32.25 16.37 -14.73
C GLN A 39 -31.25 15.83 -13.72
N SER A 40 -30.43 14.87 -14.16
CA SER A 40 -29.33 14.28 -13.40
C SER A 40 -28.17 13.93 -14.34
N VAL A 41 -26.97 13.80 -13.76
CA VAL A 41 -25.75 13.41 -14.47
C VAL A 41 -25.00 12.40 -13.63
N THR A 42 -24.62 11.28 -14.24
CA THR A 42 -23.67 10.33 -13.67
C THR A 42 -22.34 10.48 -14.40
N LEU A 43 -21.28 10.78 -13.64
CA LEU A 43 -19.91 10.84 -14.16
C LEU A 43 -19.20 9.52 -13.84
N LEU A 44 -18.78 8.81 -14.87
CA LEU A 44 -17.94 7.63 -14.76
C LEU A 44 -16.51 8.05 -15.09
N VAL A 45 -15.57 7.73 -14.20
CA VAL A 45 -14.15 8.05 -14.34
C VAL A 45 -13.36 6.75 -14.35
N ALA A 46 -12.49 6.59 -15.33
CA ALA A 46 -11.50 5.52 -15.36
C ALA A 46 -10.10 6.10 -15.54
N ALA A 47 -9.13 5.54 -14.84
CA ALA A 47 -7.72 5.88 -14.97
C ALA A 47 -6.91 4.58 -15.08
N ALA A 48 -5.92 4.57 -15.95
CA ALA A 48 -5.05 3.43 -16.15
C ALA A 48 -3.63 3.89 -16.52
N THR A 49 -2.67 2.99 -16.30
CA THR A 49 -1.28 3.12 -16.77
C THR A 49 -0.93 1.95 -17.67
N ASP A 50 0.23 2.05 -18.34
CA ASP A 50 0.83 0.96 -19.11
C ASP A 50 1.69 0.01 -18.26
N PHE A 51 1.60 0.12 -16.93
CA PHE A 51 2.28 -0.79 -16.02
C PHE A 51 1.83 -2.24 -16.27
N ALA A 52 2.83 -3.09 -16.53
CA ALA A 52 2.64 -4.47 -16.99
C ALA A 52 3.45 -5.48 -16.15
N GLY A 53 3.86 -5.08 -14.94
CA GLY A 53 4.76 -5.86 -14.09
C GLY A 53 6.07 -5.10 -13.83
N TYR A 54 6.68 -5.38 -12.68
CA TYR A 54 7.92 -4.74 -12.24
C TYR A 54 9.13 -5.09 -13.12
N GLU A 55 9.06 -6.21 -13.83
CA GLU A 55 10.09 -6.73 -14.71
C GLU A 55 10.01 -6.21 -16.15
N LYS A 56 8.95 -5.44 -16.47
CA LYS A 56 8.74 -4.85 -17.80
C LYS A 56 9.11 -3.39 -17.78
N ALA A 57 9.90 -2.97 -18.76
CA ALA A 57 10.11 -1.56 -18.99
C ALA A 57 8.78 -0.88 -19.36
N PRO A 58 8.53 0.36 -18.93
CA PRO A 58 7.40 1.17 -19.40
C PRO A 58 7.23 1.12 -20.93
N GLY A 59 5.98 1.07 -21.40
CA GLY A 59 5.65 0.92 -22.83
C GLY A 59 5.93 -0.44 -23.48
N SER A 60 6.72 -1.34 -22.86
CA SER A 60 7.11 -2.62 -23.48
C SER A 60 6.16 -3.79 -23.21
N GLY A 61 5.22 -3.61 -22.29
CA GLY A 61 4.34 -4.68 -21.80
C GLY A 61 3.09 -4.96 -22.63
N GLY A 62 2.88 -4.26 -23.75
CA GLY A 62 1.68 -4.40 -24.60
C GLY A 62 0.39 -3.92 -23.94
N VAL A 63 0.49 -3.17 -22.84
CA VAL A 63 -0.65 -2.57 -22.16
C VAL A 63 -0.94 -1.21 -22.76
N ASN A 64 -2.17 -1.01 -23.24
CA ASN A 64 -2.65 0.29 -23.70
C ASN A 64 -3.59 0.91 -22.65
N PRO A 65 -3.21 2.03 -21.99
CA PRO A 65 -4.03 2.71 -20.99
C PRO A 65 -5.40 3.15 -21.52
N ALA A 66 -5.45 3.64 -22.77
CA ALA A 66 -6.69 4.14 -23.38
C ALA A 66 -7.70 3.02 -23.62
N GLU A 67 -7.24 1.85 -24.06
CA GLU A 67 -8.09 0.67 -24.23
C GLU A 67 -8.62 0.15 -22.89
N ARG A 68 -7.79 0.15 -21.84
CA ARG A 68 -8.21 -0.24 -20.48
C ARG A 68 -9.29 0.70 -19.93
N CYS A 69 -9.09 2.01 -20.05
CA CYS A 69 -10.08 3.00 -19.63
C CYS A 69 -11.40 2.85 -20.39
N LEU A 70 -11.33 2.73 -21.72
CA LEU A 70 -12.53 2.58 -22.56
C LEU A 70 -13.28 1.31 -22.19
N ALA A 71 -12.60 0.17 -22.06
CA ALA A 71 -13.24 -1.09 -21.69
C ALA A 71 -13.93 -1.02 -20.32
N ALA A 72 -13.30 -0.38 -19.33
CA ALA A 72 -13.89 -0.16 -18.01
C ALA A 72 -15.14 0.72 -18.08
N LEU A 73 -15.08 1.84 -18.81
CA LEU A 73 -16.19 2.76 -18.98
C LEU A 73 -17.36 2.16 -19.76
N THR A 74 -17.09 1.45 -20.86
CA THR A 74 -18.13 0.76 -21.64
C THR A 74 -18.88 -0.24 -20.77
N LYS A 75 -18.15 -1.09 -20.04
CA LYS A 75 -18.76 -2.08 -19.14
C LYS A 75 -19.51 -1.43 -17.99
N ALA A 76 -19.02 -0.32 -17.44
CA ALA A 76 -19.71 0.41 -16.38
C ALA A 76 -20.99 1.07 -16.89
N ALA A 77 -20.97 1.64 -18.10
CA ALA A 77 -22.12 2.31 -18.72
C ALA A 77 -23.27 1.37 -19.10
N GLU A 78 -23.01 0.06 -19.22
CA GLU A 78 -24.08 -0.95 -19.33
C GLU A 78 -24.96 -1.01 -18.07
N PHE A 79 -24.46 -0.50 -16.93
CA PHE A 79 -25.21 -0.38 -15.69
C PHE A 79 -25.65 1.07 -15.47
N GLY A 80 -26.90 1.27 -15.04
CA GLY A 80 -27.35 2.56 -14.50
C GLY A 80 -26.72 2.85 -13.13
N TYR A 81 -26.75 4.11 -12.71
CA TYR A 81 -26.19 4.57 -11.41
C TYR A 81 -26.66 3.71 -10.24
N GLU A 82 -27.96 3.46 -10.14
CA GLU A 82 -28.52 2.68 -9.02
C GLU A 82 -27.90 1.29 -8.90
N ARG A 83 -27.70 0.60 -10.04
CA ARG A 83 -27.09 -0.74 -10.03
C ARG A 83 -25.60 -0.70 -9.73
N LEU A 84 -24.88 0.33 -10.20
CA LEU A 84 -23.47 0.54 -9.84
C LEU A 84 -23.32 0.80 -8.34
N ARG A 85 -24.16 1.68 -7.79
CA ARG A 85 -24.19 2.02 -6.36
C ARG A 85 -24.53 0.81 -5.51
N GLU A 86 -25.57 0.05 -5.86
CA GLU A 86 -25.97 -1.16 -5.14
C GLU A 86 -24.80 -2.15 -5.02
N ARG A 87 -24.15 -2.46 -6.15
CA ARG A 87 -23.00 -3.37 -6.18
C ARG A 87 -21.81 -2.85 -5.36
N HIS A 88 -21.53 -1.55 -5.42
CA HIS A 88 -20.49 -0.93 -4.61
C HIS A 88 -20.79 -1.05 -3.11
N VAL A 89 -22.02 -0.73 -2.69
CA VAL A 89 -22.44 -0.80 -1.29
C VAL A 89 -22.40 -2.24 -0.79
N GLU A 90 -22.84 -3.21 -1.60
CA GLU A 90 -22.77 -4.63 -1.27
C GLU A 90 -21.32 -5.09 -1.07
N ASP A 91 -20.41 -4.78 -2.00
CA ASP A 91 -18.99 -5.13 -1.86
C ASP A 91 -18.35 -4.48 -0.64
N HIS A 92 -18.59 -3.18 -0.42
CA HIS A 92 -18.06 -2.45 0.72
C HIS A 92 -18.58 -3.03 2.04
N ARG A 93 -19.90 -3.22 2.18
CA ARG A 93 -20.53 -3.74 3.42
C ARG A 93 -20.03 -5.13 3.77
N ARG A 94 -19.84 -6.01 2.78
CA ARG A 94 -19.33 -7.38 2.98
C ARG A 94 -18.01 -7.42 3.75
N LEU A 95 -17.17 -6.39 3.62
CA LEU A 95 -15.93 -6.23 4.36
C LEU A 95 -16.12 -5.35 5.61
N PHE A 96 -16.75 -4.20 5.46
CA PHE A 96 -16.85 -3.20 6.52
C PHE A 96 -17.71 -3.67 7.71
N GLU A 97 -18.82 -4.37 7.47
CA GLU A 97 -19.75 -4.78 8.53
C GLU A 97 -19.31 -6.02 9.31
N ARG A 98 -18.13 -6.61 8.99
CA ARG A 98 -17.57 -7.76 9.73
C ARG A 98 -17.14 -7.43 11.16
N VAL A 99 -16.84 -6.17 11.43
CA VAL A 99 -16.38 -5.71 12.75
C VAL A 99 -17.17 -4.48 13.15
N GLU A 100 -17.72 -4.52 14.35
CA GLU A 100 -18.38 -3.39 14.99
C GLU A 100 -17.71 -3.08 16.32
N LEU A 101 -17.28 -1.83 16.48
CA LEU A 101 -16.78 -1.28 17.74
C LEU A 101 -17.68 -0.11 18.13
N ARG A 102 -18.24 -0.18 19.34
CA ARG A 102 -19.04 0.88 19.96
C ARG A 102 -18.45 1.16 21.34
N LEU A 103 -18.12 2.42 21.61
CA LEU A 103 -17.59 2.89 22.88
C LEU A 103 -18.50 3.99 23.44
N GLY A 104 -18.83 3.92 24.73
CA GLY A 104 -19.76 4.86 25.38
C GLY A 104 -21.24 4.55 25.13
N SER A 105 -22.12 5.47 25.54
CA SER A 105 -23.57 5.32 25.38
C SER A 105 -24.03 5.72 23.98
N ALA A 106 -25.08 5.05 23.47
CA ALA A 106 -25.65 5.35 22.16
C ALA A 106 -26.15 6.80 22.04
N THR A 107 -26.70 7.35 23.13
CA THR A 107 -27.17 8.74 23.18
C THR A 107 -26.02 9.74 23.05
N ALA A 108 -24.93 9.53 23.80
CA ALA A 108 -23.76 10.40 23.72
C ALA A 108 -23.09 10.30 22.33
N ALA A 109 -22.99 9.09 21.78
CA ALA A 109 -22.47 8.89 20.43
C ALA A 109 -23.30 9.61 19.36
N ALA A 110 -24.64 9.57 19.46
CA ALA A 110 -25.53 10.26 18.52
C ALA A 110 -25.40 11.79 18.60
N GLU A 111 -25.29 12.35 19.81
CA GLU A 111 -25.05 13.79 20.00
C GLU A 111 -23.69 14.23 19.43
N ARG A 112 -22.63 13.44 19.62
CA ARG A 112 -21.31 13.74 19.04
C ARG A 112 -21.33 13.63 17.52
N ALA A 113 -22.01 12.63 16.96
CA ALA A 113 -22.10 12.40 15.51
C ALA A 113 -22.83 13.51 14.74
N SER A 114 -23.61 14.37 15.40
CA SER A 114 -24.22 15.53 14.74
C SER A 114 -23.25 16.70 14.54
N ARG A 115 -22.03 16.64 15.08
CA ARG A 115 -21.00 17.67 14.92
C ARG A 115 -20.00 17.31 13.81
N PRO A 116 -19.46 18.30 13.07
CA PRO A 116 -18.37 18.09 12.13
C PRO A 116 -17.15 17.41 12.79
N THR A 117 -16.50 16.48 12.08
CA THR A 117 -15.39 15.69 12.61
C THR A 117 -14.18 16.54 13.00
N ASP A 118 -13.91 17.63 12.28
CA ASP A 118 -12.85 18.60 12.56
C ASP A 118 -13.08 19.32 13.91
N GLU A 119 -14.30 19.75 14.20
CA GLU A 119 -14.64 20.33 15.50
C GLU A 119 -14.52 19.31 16.65
N ARG A 120 -14.88 18.05 16.41
CA ARG A 120 -14.75 16.97 17.39
C ARG A 120 -13.28 16.71 17.72
N LEU A 121 -12.41 16.67 16.70
CA LEU A 121 -10.96 16.53 16.87
C LEU A 121 -10.36 17.70 17.65
N GLU A 122 -10.78 18.93 17.38
CA GLU A 122 -10.29 20.10 18.11
C GLU A 122 -10.74 20.07 19.58
N ALA A 123 -11.99 19.69 19.86
CA ALA A 123 -12.45 19.52 21.23
C ALA A 123 -11.68 18.41 21.97
N TYR A 124 -11.44 17.27 21.31
CA TYR A 124 -10.67 16.15 21.86
C TYR A 124 -9.23 16.55 22.18
N ARG A 125 -8.58 17.28 21.28
CA ARG A 125 -7.23 17.86 21.50
C ARG A 125 -7.19 18.78 22.73
N ASN A 126 -8.28 19.51 22.99
CA ASN A 126 -8.43 20.38 24.15
C ASN A 126 -8.88 19.64 25.43
N GLY A 127 -8.85 18.29 25.43
CA GLY A 127 -9.09 17.45 26.61
C GLY A 127 -10.54 17.00 26.81
N ALA A 128 -11.44 17.26 25.85
CA ALA A 128 -12.79 16.72 25.90
C ALA A 128 -12.80 15.22 25.58
N GLU A 129 -13.62 14.44 26.29
CA GLU A 129 -13.84 13.03 25.95
C GLU A 129 -14.79 12.88 24.76
N ASP A 130 -14.41 12.02 23.81
CA ASP A 130 -15.23 11.60 22.67
C ASP A 130 -14.91 10.16 22.26
N LEU A 131 -15.42 9.19 23.04
CA LEU A 131 -15.25 7.75 22.77
C LEU A 131 -15.79 7.32 21.39
N ALA A 132 -16.79 8.04 20.87
CA ALA A 132 -17.31 7.79 19.52
C ALA A 132 -16.34 8.24 18.43
N LEU A 133 -15.44 9.19 18.70
CA LEU A 133 -14.37 9.60 17.79
C LEU A 133 -13.24 8.58 17.76
N GLU A 134 -12.91 7.97 18.90
CA GLU A 134 -11.97 6.84 18.98
C GLU A 134 -12.49 5.63 18.18
N ALA A 135 -13.77 5.29 18.34
CA ALA A 135 -14.41 4.24 17.53
C ALA A 135 -14.45 4.61 16.03
N LEU A 136 -14.71 5.87 15.68
CA LEU A 136 -14.64 6.35 14.30
C LEU A 136 -13.23 6.20 13.73
N TYR A 137 -12.19 6.52 14.51
CA TYR A 137 -10.80 6.39 14.07
C TYR A 137 -10.39 4.94 13.83
N PHE A 138 -10.81 4.01 14.69
CA PHE A 138 -10.66 2.56 14.48
C PHE A 138 -11.29 2.12 13.16
N HIS A 139 -12.55 2.50 12.91
CA HIS A 139 -13.25 2.16 11.67
C HIS A 139 -12.64 2.84 10.44
N TYR A 140 -12.06 4.04 10.61
CA TYR A 140 -11.37 4.75 9.54
C TYR A 140 -10.11 4.00 9.10
N GLY A 141 -9.34 3.40 10.02
CA GLY A 141 -8.21 2.54 9.65
C GLY A 141 -8.60 1.33 8.80
N ARG A 142 -9.74 0.69 9.12
CA ARG A 142 -10.31 -0.40 8.31
C ARG A 142 -10.75 0.09 6.94
N TYR A 143 -11.48 1.21 6.90
CA TYR A 143 -11.92 1.85 5.66
C TYR A 143 -10.75 2.18 4.74
N LEU A 144 -9.66 2.76 5.27
CA LEU A 144 -8.50 3.13 4.47
C LEU A 144 -7.79 1.91 3.87
N LEU A 145 -7.62 0.82 4.63
CA LEU A 145 -7.02 -0.39 4.08
C LEU A 145 -7.92 -1.02 3.00
N MET A 146 -9.24 -1.10 3.23
CA MET A 146 -10.20 -1.54 2.21
C MET A 146 -10.15 -0.70 0.94
N ALA A 147 -9.91 0.61 1.05
CA ALA A 147 -9.88 1.52 -0.09
C ALA A 147 -8.53 1.56 -0.81
N SER A 148 -7.45 1.07 -0.19
CA SER A 148 -6.07 1.17 -0.72
C SER A 148 -5.41 -0.17 -1.01
N SER A 149 -5.93 -1.29 -0.50
CA SER A 149 -5.34 -2.63 -0.72
C SER A 149 -6.43 -3.68 -0.92
N ARG A 150 -6.74 -3.97 -2.18
CA ARG A 150 -7.72 -4.98 -2.57
C ARG A 150 -7.04 -6.07 -3.39
N PRO A 151 -7.53 -7.33 -3.37
CA PRO A 151 -7.00 -8.37 -4.23
C PRO A 151 -6.85 -7.90 -5.68
N GLY A 152 -5.66 -8.09 -6.26
CA GLY A 152 -5.32 -7.64 -7.62
C GLY A 152 -4.87 -6.19 -7.75
N THR A 153 -4.75 -5.43 -6.66
CA THR A 153 -4.08 -4.10 -6.64
C THR A 153 -2.64 -4.21 -6.15
N GLU A 154 -1.90 -3.11 -6.21
CA GLU A 154 -0.66 -2.96 -5.45
C GLU A 154 -0.94 -2.86 -3.93
N ALA A 155 0.12 -3.04 -3.14
CA ALA A 155 0.07 -2.85 -1.69
C ALA A 155 -0.13 -1.38 -1.31
N ALA A 156 -0.67 -1.11 -0.12
CA ALA A 156 -0.80 0.24 0.42
C ALA A 156 0.60 0.80 0.74
N HIS A 157 0.98 1.86 0.05
CA HIS A 157 2.26 2.56 0.27
C HIS A 157 2.14 3.59 1.41
N LEU A 158 3.15 4.46 1.62
CA LEU A 158 3.19 5.43 2.73
C LEU A 158 1.95 6.36 2.86
N GLN A 159 1.16 6.50 1.80
CA GLN A 159 -0.05 7.33 1.77
C GLN A 159 -1.28 6.54 1.30
N GLY A 160 -1.27 5.21 1.46
CA GLY A 160 -2.31 4.32 0.93
C GLY A 160 -2.29 4.29 -0.59
N ILE A 161 -3.07 5.18 -1.21
CA ILE A 161 -3.10 5.49 -2.65
C ILE A 161 -3.30 6.99 -2.93
N TRP A 162 -3.27 7.85 -1.89
CA TRP A 162 -3.70 9.25 -1.97
C TRP A 162 -2.51 10.19 -1.89
N ASN A 163 -2.08 10.72 -3.04
CA ASN A 163 -0.94 11.64 -3.12
C ASN A 163 -1.22 12.79 -4.11
N PRO A 164 -1.12 14.06 -3.69
CA PRO A 164 -1.27 15.21 -4.59
C PRO A 164 0.07 15.73 -5.16
N HIS A 165 1.22 15.13 -4.78
CA HIS A 165 2.54 15.65 -5.10
C HIS A 165 3.23 14.83 -6.19
N VAL A 166 3.91 15.50 -7.14
CA VAL A 166 4.77 14.83 -8.13
C VAL A 166 6.01 14.22 -7.46
N GLN A 167 6.58 14.93 -6.49
CA GLN A 167 7.70 14.46 -5.64
C GLN A 167 7.23 14.40 -4.18
N PRO A 168 6.54 13.32 -3.78
CA PRO A 168 6.04 13.19 -2.43
C PRO A 168 7.17 12.97 -1.41
N PRO A 169 6.94 13.33 -0.13
CA PRO A 169 7.84 12.96 0.96
C PRO A 169 8.17 11.47 0.95
N TRP A 170 9.46 11.14 1.05
CA TRP A 170 9.99 9.76 0.97
C TRP A 170 9.50 8.96 -0.25
N ASN A 171 9.28 9.66 -1.37
CA ASN A 171 8.81 9.11 -2.65
C ASN A 171 7.48 8.36 -2.59
N CYS A 172 6.74 8.46 -1.47
CA CYS A 172 5.52 7.68 -1.25
C CYS A 172 5.73 6.17 -1.52
N GLY A 173 6.96 5.67 -1.32
CA GLY A 173 7.31 4.29 -1.58
C GLY A 173 6.83 3.34 -0.48
N TYR A 174 7.46 2.19 -0.40
CA TYR A 174 7.24 1.22 0.66
C TYR A 174 8.45 1.23 1.61
N THR A 175 8.31 1.89 2.75
CA THR A 175 9.34 1.91 3.80
C THR A 175 9.15 0.70 4.72
N THR A 176 10.02 -0.28 4.59
CA THR A 176 9.91 -1.63 5.18
C THR A 176 10.72 -1.80 6.46
N ASN A 177 11.20 -0.71 7.07
CA ASN A 177 11.78 -0.74 8.42
C ASN A 177 10.76 -0.37 9.51
N ILE A 178 9.48 -0.13 9.17
CA ILE A 178 8.32 -0.05 10.09
C ILE A 178 7.01 0.25 9.33
N ASN A 179 7.00 1.19 8.38
CA ASN A 179 5.77 1.81 7.88
C ASN A 179 4.89 0.84 7.08
N THR A 180 5.48 0.13 6.12
CA THR A 180 4.75 -0.86 5.31
C THR A 180 4.21 -1.98 6.19
N GLN A 181 4.96 -2.42 7.21
CA GLN A 181 4.45 -3.41 8.16
C GLN A 181 3.24 -2.87 8.93
N MET A 182 3.36 -1.63 9.44
CA MET A 182 2.31 -0.96 10.20
C MET A 182 1.01 -0.80 9.40
N ASN A 183 1.09 -0.55 8.09
CA ASN A 183 -0.08 -0.48 7.21
C ASN A 183 -0.96 -1.74 7.27
N TYR A 184 -0.39 -2.90 7.61
CA TYR A 184 -1.05 -4.20 7.55
C TYR A 184 -1.27 -4.86 8.92
N TRP A 185 -0.81 -4.27 10.03
CA TRP A 185 -0.99 -4.87 11.36
C TRP A 185 -2.46 -5.16 11.71
N HIS A 186 -3.39 -4.35 11.20
CA HIS A 186 -4.82 -4.53 11.43
C HIS A 186 -5.51 -5.40 10.38
N ALA A 187 -4.84 -5.84 9.31
CA ALA A 187 -5.48 -6.57 8.22
C ALA A 187 -6.20 -7.82 8.73
N GLU A 188 -5.49 -8.67 9.48
CA GLU A 188 -6.06 -9.92 10.00
C GLU A 188 -7.00 -9.66 11.18
N VAL A 189 -6.50 -9.02 12.23
CA VAL A 189 -7.23 -8.83 13.49
C VAL A 189 -8.48 -7.96 13.35
N ALA A 190 -8.53 -7.07 12.36
CA ALA A 190 -9.70 -6.25 12.06
C ALA A 190 -10.58 -6.81 10.93
N GLY A 191 -10.46 -8.11 10.62
CA GLY A 191 -11.38 -8.84 9.75
C GLY A 191 -11.29 -8.52 8.26
N LEU A 192 -10.10 -8.15 7.79
CA LEU A 192 -9.79 -7.81 6.39
C LEU A 192 -8.65 -8.68 5.80
N PRO A 193 -8.65 -10.02 5.97
CA PRO A 193 -7.55 -10.87 5.50
C PRO A 193 -7.30 -10.75 4.00
N GLU A 194 -8.36 -10.56 3.19
CA GLU A 194 -8.23 -10.41 1.73
C GLU A 194 -7.52 -9.10 1.34
N CYS A 195 -7.56 -8.08 2.19
CA CYS A 195 -6.81 -6.84 1.97
C CYS A 195 -5.32 -7.01 2.24
N HIS A 196 -4.87 -8.14 2.79
CA HIS A 196 -3.46 -8.44 3.03
C HIS A 196 -2.76 -9.02 1.79
N GLU A 197 -3.54 -9.59 0.85
CA GLU A 197 -3.04 -10.26 -0.35
C GLU A 197 -2.07 -9.41 -1.20
N PRO A 198 -2.30 -8.11 -1.43
CA PRO A 198 -1.34 -7.29 -2.19
C PRO A 198 0.04 -7.21 -1.54
N LEU A 199 0.15 -7.28 -0.21
CA LEU A 199 1.44 -7.33 0.47
C LEU A 199 2.16 -8.66 0.18
N PHE A 200 1.42 -9.78 0.11
CA PHE A 200 2.02 -11.08 -0.19
C PHE A 200 2.58 -11.13 -1.61
N GLU A 201 1.89 -10.52 -2.58
CA GLU A 201 2.39 -10.37 -3.94
C GLU A 201 3.62 -9.45 -3.98
N LEU A 202 3.63 -8.33 -3.25
CA LEU A 202 4.83 -7.50 -3.10
C LEU A 202 6.02 -8.32 -2.55
N ILE A 203 5.81 -9.14 -1.51
CA ILE A 203 6.84 -9.99 -0.93
C ILE A 203 7.31 -11.06 -1.93
N ARG A 204 6.39 -11.66 -2.68
CA ARG A 204 6.71 -12.64 -3.71
C ARG A 204 7.62 -12.03 -4.77
N ASP A 205 7.27 -10.87 -5.29
CA ASP A 205 8.08 -10.18 -6.30
C ASP A 205 9.44 -9.75 -5.77
N LEU A 206 9.48 -9.22 -4.54
CA LEU A 206 10.73 -8.87 -3.86
C LEU A 206 11.62 -10.08 -3.62
N SER A 207 11.06 -11.28 -3.44
CA SER A 207 11.88 -12.49 -3.33
C SER A 207 12.65 -12.78 -4.61
N VAL A 208 12.09 -12.44 -5.78
CA VAL A 208 12.73 -12.62 -7.08
C VAL A 208 13.85 -11.60 -7.27
N THR A 209 13.54 -10.29 -7.14
CA THR A 209 14.56 -9.25 -7.31
C THR A 209 15.61 -9.32 -6.21
N GLY A 210 15.17 -9.58 -4.97
CA GLY A 210 15.99 -9.72 -3.78
C GLY A 210 16.93 -10.92 -3.81
N SER A 211 16.60 -12.00 -4.53
CA SER A 211 17.53 -13.10 -4.76
C SER A 211 18.74 -12.67 -5.59
N ARG A 212 18.54 -11.77 -6.57
CA ARG A 212 19.63 -11.17 -7.34
C ARG A 212 20.48 -10.25 -6.46
N THR A 213 19.84 -9.45 -5.61
CA THR A 213 20.54 -8.59 -4.64
C THR A 213 21.36 -9.42 -3.65
N ALA A 214 20.80 -10.48 -3.07
CA ALA A 214 21.48 -11.40 -2.15
C ALA A 214 22.77 -11.97 -2.76
N ARG A 215 22.68 -12.47 -4.00
CA ARG A 215 23.83 -13.05 -4.71
C ARG A 215 24.89 -12.00 -5.06
N ILE A 216 24.50 -10.85 -5.61
CA ILE A 216 25.45 -9.85 -6.13
C ILE A 216 26.13 -9.07 -5.01
N HIS A 217 25.37 -8.62 -4.01
CA HIS A 217 25.89 -7.74 -2.95
C HIS A 217 26.52 -8.51 -1.80
N TYR A 218 26.05 -9.73 -1.53
CA TYR A 218 26.44 -10.49 -0.33
C TYR A 218 27.04 -11.86 -0.63
N GLY A 219 26.98 -12.35 -1.87
CA GLY A 219 27.35 -13.74 -2.17
C GLY A 219 26.49 -14.77 -1.44
N ALA A 220 25.30 -14.37 -0.98
CA ALA A 220 24.43 -15.16 -0.11
C ALA A 220 23.34 -15.89 -0.91
N ARG A 221 22.83 -16.97 -0.34
CA ARG A 221 21.60 -17.65 -0.78
C ARG A 221 20.36 -16.85 -0.36
N GLY A 222 19.19 -17.34 -0.75
CA GLY A 222 17.93 -16.74 -0.36
C GLY A 222 17.66 -15.42 -1.06
N TRP A 223 16.93 -14.52 -0.38
CA TRP A 223 16.60 -13.20 -0.89
C TRP A 223 16.63 -12.15 0.22
N VAL A 224 16.87 -10.90 -0.17
CA VAL A 224 16.96 -9.74 0.72
C VAL A 224 16.22 -8.55 0.16
N ALA A 225 15.62 -7.74 1.03
CA ALA A 225 15.15 -6.40 0.72
C ALA A 225 15.58 -5.46 1.86
N HIS A 226 15.88 -4.21 1.50
CA HIS A 226 16.33 -3.17 2.42
C HIS A 226 15.16 -2.31 2.90
N HIS A 227 15.45 -1.28 3.72
CA HIS A 227 14.43 -0.42 4.35
C HIS A 227 13.46 0.29 3.38
N ASN A 228 13.77 0.41 2.08
CA ASN A 228 12.88 1.04 1.10
C ASN A 228 12.80 0.18 -0.16
N VAL A 229 11.57 0.00 -0.66
CA VAL A 229 11.25 -0.64 -1.94
C VAL A 229 10.18 0.18 -2.67
N ASP A 230 9.94 -0.10 -3.94
CA ASP A 230 9.05 0.70 -4.80
C ASP A 230 8.21 -0.17 -5.76
N LEU A 231 7.49 0.48 -6.69
CA LEU A 231 6.71 -0.17 -7.73
C LEU A 231 7.54 -1.17 -8.56
N TRP A 232 8.82 -0.87 -8.76
CA TRP A 232 9.76 -1.67 -9.54
C TRP A 232 10.45 -2.77 -8.73
N ARG A 233 10.03 -2.95 -7.47
CA ARG A 233 10.54 -3.99 -6.56
C ARG A 233 12.05 -3.85 -6.35
N GLN A 234 12.54 -2.61 -6.30
CA GLN A 234 13.92 -2.36 -5.91
C GLN A 234 14.19 -2.99 -4.54
N SER A 235 15.24 -3.80 -4.46
CA SER A 235 15.61 -4.52 -3.24
C SER A 235 17.01 -4.21 -2.74
N THR A 236 17.75 -3.35 -3.43
CA THR A 236 19.07 -2.83 -3.02
C THR A 236 18.93 -1.76 -1.93
N PRO A 237 19.99 -1.45 -1.17
CA PRO A 237 20.00 -0.25 -0.32
C PRO A 237 19.64 0.99 -1.14
N SER A 238 18.93 1.94 -0.53
CA SER A 238 18.76 3.26 -1.17
C SER A 238 20.05 4.07 -1.07
N ASP A 239 20.07 5.22 -1.73
CA ASP A 239 21.06 6.26 -1.46
C ASP A 239 20.83 6.91 -0.08
N GLY A 240 21.84 7.60 0.45
CA GLY A 240 21.79 8.38 1.69
C GLY A 240 22.63 7.84 2.85
N GLU A 241 22.28 8.16 4.10
CA GLU A 241 23.11 7.80 5.25
C GLU A 241 22.99 6.31 5.60
N SER A 242 24.11 5.68 5.94
CA SER A 242 24.18 4.25 6.24
C SER A 242 23.29 3.83 7.42
N SER A 243 23.03 4.73 8.38
CA SER A 243 22.16 4.51 9.55
C SER A 243 20.73 4.08 9.20
N TRP A 244 20.27 4.41 7.98
CA TRP A 244 18.96 4.02 7.48
C TRP A 244 19.03 3.30 6.14
N ALA A 245 19.90 3.74 5.23
CA ALA A 245 20.00 3.18 3.89
C ALA A 245 20.38 1.70 3.90
N PHE A 246 21.35 1.32 4.74
CA PHE A 246 21.89 -0.04 4.81
C PHE A 246 21.26 -0.82 5.97
N TRP A 247 20.02 -1.27 5.77
CA TRP A 247 19.33 -2.15 6.71
C TRP A 247 18.73 -3.35 5.96
N PRO A 248 19.45 -4.49 5.86
CA PRO A 248 19.10 -5.63 4.99
C PRO A 248 18.08 -6.60 5.62
N LEU A 249 17.18 -6.11 6.48
CA LEU A 249 16.24 -6.95 7.23
C LEU A 249 14.77 -6.68 6.87
N GLY A 250 14.49 -5.85 5.86
CA GLY A 250 13.14 -5.54 5.40
C GLY A 250 12.40 -6.78 4.93
N GLY A 251 13.05 -7.59 4.08
CA GLY A 251 12.48 -8.87 3.62
C GLY A 251 12.21 -9.86 4.76
N VAL A 252 13.11 -9.90 5.76
CA VAL A 252 12.97 -10.77 6.93
C VAL A 252 11.79 -10.34 7.79
N TRP A 253 11.61 -9.04 8.06
CA TRP A 253 10.45 -8.56 8.82
C TRP A 253 9.15 -8.75 8.03
N LEU A 254 9.13 -8.45 6.73
CA LEU A 254 7.95 -8.67 5.89
C LEU A 254 7.46 -10.12 5.92
N CYS A 255 8.36 -11.11 6.02
CA CYS A 255 7.99 -12.53 6.16
C CYS A 255 7.12 -12.82 7.41
N ARG A 256 7.13 -11.95 8.42
CA ARG A 256 6.25 -12.08 9.59
C ARG A 256 4.77 -12.05 9.17
N HIS A 257 4.42 -11.23 8.18
CA HIS A 257 3.05 -11.11 7.68
C HIS A 257 2.54 -12.40 7.04
N LEU A 258 3.41 -13.13 6.33
CA LEU A 258 3.09 -14.44 5.75
C LEU A 258 2.75 -15.46 6.83
N TRP A 259 3.55 -15.49 7.91
CA TRP A 259 3.30 -16.38 9.03
C TRP A 259 2.03 -15.99 9.80
N GLU A 260 1.83 -14.70 10.05
CA GLU A 260 0.64 -14.21 10.75
C GLU A 260 -0.64 -14.55 10.00
N HIS A 261 -0.69 -14.36 8.68
CA HIS A 261 -1.84 -14.77 7.87
C HIS A 261 -2.20 -16.24 8.09
N TYR A 262 -1.22 -17.13 8.02
CA TYR A 262 -1.42 -18.54 8.30
C TYR A 262 -1.88 -18.80 9.76
N GLN A 263 -1.35 -18.06 10.74
CA GLN A 263 -1.78 -18.22 12.14
C GLN A 263 -3.23 -17.76 12.39
N PHE A 264 -3.67 -16.68 11.75
CA PHE A 264 -5.03 -16.17 11.89
C PHE A 264 -6.06 -17.08 11.19
N ALA A 265 -5.73 -17.59 10.01
CA ALA A 265 -6.58 -18.50 9.25
C ALA A 265 -5.75 -19.62 8.61
N PRO A 266 -5.53 -20.75 9.31
CA PRO A 266 -4.71 -21.83 8.80
C PRO A 266 -5.19 -22.36 7.45
N ASN A 267 -4.37 -22.12 6.42
CA ASN A 267 -4.56 -22.61 5.06
C ASN A 267 -3.27 -23.31 4.62
N GLU A 268 -3.34 -24.63 4.48
CA GLU A 268 -2.17 -25.46 4.17
C GLU A 268 -1.62 -25.18 2.76
N SER A 269 -2.49 -24.95 1.76
CA SER A 269 -2.06 -24.57 0.41
C SER A 269 -1.33 -23.23 0.43
N PHE A 270 -1.85 -22.21 1.12
CA PHE A 270 -1.16 -20.93 1.27
C PHE A 270 0.21 -21.11 1.95
N LEU A 271 0.28 -21.90 3.02
CA LEU A 271 1.52 -22.17 3.72
C LEU A 271 2.55 -22.83 2.80
N LEU A 272 2.17 -23.91 2.11
CA LEU A 272 3.08 -24.72 1.30
C LEU A 272 3.51 -24.01 0.01
N GLU A 273 2.59 -23.32 -0.65
CA GLU A 273 2.80 -22.79 -1.99
C GLU A 273 3.31 -21.33 -1.98
N THR A 274 2.97 -20.57 -0.94
CA THR A 274 3.34 -19.14 -0.84
C THR A 274 4.21 -18.84 0.38
N ALA A 275 3.69 -19.02 1.59
CA ALA A 275 4.37 -18.51 2.79
C ALA A 275 5.72 -19.19 3.05
N TYR A 276 5.74 -20.52 3.09
CA TYR A 276 6.93 -21.28 3.48
C TYR A 276 8.11 -21.11 2.50
N PRO A 277 7.94 -21.20 1.16
CA PRO A 277 9.03 -20.93 0.23
C PRO A 277 9.65 -19.54 0.41
N LEU A 278 8.81 -18.50 0.61
CA LEU A 278 9.26 -17.13 0.82
C LEU A 278 10.00 -16.95 2.15
N MET A 279 9.43 -17.46 3.25
CA MET A 279 10.06 -17.44 4.57
C MET A 279 11.38 -18.22 4.60
N LYS A 280 11.41 -19.40 3.96
CA LYS A 280 12.62 -20.21 3.82
C LYS A 280 13.72 -19.44 3.09
N GLY A 281 13.40 -18.76 1.99
CA GLY A 281 14.37 -17.94 1.27
C GLY A 281 14.93 -16.79 2.11
N ALA A 282 14.11 -16.10 2.91
CA ALA A 282 14.59 -15.06 3.83
C ALA A 282 15.45 -15.64 4.97
N ALA A 283 15.12 -16.84 5.45
CA ALA A 283 15.91 -17.55 6.45
C ALA A 283 17.27 -18.02 5.89
N GLU A 284 17.31 -18.49 4.64
CA GLU A 284 18.56 -18.86 3.96
C GLU A 284 19.50 -17.65 3.81
N PHE A 285 18.96 -16.48 3.43
CA PHE A 285 19.74 -15.24 3.44
C PHE A 285 20.25 -14.90 4.85
N SER A 286 19.38 -14.98 5.86
CA SER A 286 19.75 -14.68 7.24
C SER A 286 20.87 -15.59 7.74
N GLN A 287 20.85 -16.88 7.39
CA GLN A 287 21.91 -17.83 7.75
C GLN A 287 23.26 -17.46 7.14
N ASP A 288 23.28 -17.01 5.89
CA ASP A 288 24.51 -16.61 5.20
C ASP A 288 24.97 -15.20 5.60
N TRP A 289 24.06 -14.36 6.10
CA TRP A 289 24.36 -13.01 6.60
C TRP A 289 24.98 -13.00 8.00
N LEU A 290 24.73 -14.03 8.80
CA LEU A 290 25.26 -14.15 10.14
C LEU A 290 26.75 -14.49 10.13
N VAL A 291 27.51 -13.79 10.98
CA VAL A 291 28.94 -14.01 11.23
C VAL A 291 29.19 -14.25 12.71
N ALA A 292 30.28 -14.95 13.05
CA ALA A 292 30.67 -15.13 14.46
C ALA A 292 31.16 -13.81 15.06
N GLY A 293 30.54 -13.38 16.16
CA GLY A 293 30.96 -12.25 16.97
C GLY A 293 32.10 -12.60 17.95
N PRO A 294 32.65 -11.61 18.68
CA PRO A 294 33.77 -11.82 19.60
C PRO A 294 33.51 -12.82 20.72
N ASP A 295 32.24 -13.02 21.12
CA ASP A 295 31.80 -13.96 22.14
C ASP A 295 31.37 -15.32 21.57
N GLY A 296 31.57 -15.54 20.26
CA GLY A 296 31.16 -16.75 19.53
C GLY A 296 29.67 -16.82 19.17
N ARG A 297 28.85 -15.82 19.55
CA ARG A 297 27.45 -15.74 19.09
C ARG A 297 27.40 -15.29 17.64
N LEU A 298 26.41 -15.77 16.91
CA LEU A 298 26.13 -15.28 15.57
C LEU A 298 25.50 -13.88 15.62
N VAL A 299 26.05 -12.94 14.87
CA VAL A 299 25.61 -11.54 14.77
C VAL A 299 25.49 -11.12 13.32
N THR A 300 24.74 -10.05 13.05
CA THR A 300 24.71 -9.39 11.74
C THR A 300 25.76 -8.29 11.69
N ALA A 301 26.58 -8.25 10.63
CA ALA A 301 27.58 -7.19 10.44
C ALA A 301 27.80 -6.90 8.95
N PRO A 302 27.67 -5.63 8.50
CA PRO A 302 27.24 -4.44 9.24
C PRO A 302 25.78 -4.53 9.73
N SER A 303 25.42 -3.72 10.74
CA SER A 303 24.06 -3.65 11.27
C SER A 303 23.75 -2.25 11.78
N THR A 304 22.47 -1.90 11.71
CA THR A 304 21.93 -0.62 12.19
C THR A 304 20.69 -0.86 13.03
N SER A 305 20.53 -0.05 14.07
CA SER A 305 19.21 0.17 14.68
C SER A 305 18.57 1.27 13.83
N PRO A 306 17.50 0.98 13.06
CA PRO A 306 17.03 1.87 12.00
C PRO A 306 16.98 3.34 12.41
N GLU A 307 17.64 4.18 11.63
CA GLU A 307 17.64 5.65 11.73
C GLU A 307 18.26 6.24 13.01
N ASN A 308 18.81 5.39 13.89
CA ASN A 308 19.53 5.86 15.06
C ASN A 308 21.05 5.86 14.84
N LYS A 309 21.75 6.80 15.50
CA LYS A 309 23.22 6.86 15.55
C LYS A 309 23.68 6.58 16.97
N PHE A 310 24.76 5.80 17.11
CA PHE A 310 25.43 5.64 18.39
C PHE A 310 26.55 6.68 18.54
N LEU A 311 26.88 7.03 19.78
CA LEU A 311 27.96 7.97 20.06
C LEU A 311 29.28 7.21 20.21
N THR A 312 30.37 7.73 19.64
CA THR A 312 31.67 7.10 19.83
C THR A 312 32.18 7.31 21.27
N PRO A 313 32.86 6.31 21.88
CA PRO A 313 33.31 6.40 23.27
C PRO A 313 34.31 7.54 23.54
N ASP A 314 35.03 7.96 22.52
CA ASP A 314 36.17 8.87 22.59
C ASP A 314 35.80 10.35 22.35
N ARG A 315 34.70 10.63 21.63
CA ARG A 315 34.31 12.00 21.27
C ARG A 315 32.87 12.38 21.58
N GLY A 316 32.00 11.41 21.87
CA GLY A 316 30.56 11.69 22.01
C GLY A 316 29.94 12.19 20.70
N GLU A 317 30.63 12.05 19.58
CA GLU A 317 30.16 12.41 18.24
C GLU A 317 29.29 11.26 17.70
N PRO A 318 28.17 11.55 17.01
CA PRO A 318 27.40 10.54 16.32
C PRO A 318 28.24 9.86 15.23
N CYS A 319 28.29 8.53 15.25
CA CYS A 319 28.85 7.72 14.17
C CYS A 319 27.89 7.66 12.96
#